data_AF-A0A963JVZ5-F1
#
_entry.id   AF-A0A963JVZ5-F1
#
_cell.length_a   1.000
_cell.length_b   1.000
_cell.length_c   1.000
_cell.angle_alpha   90.00
_cell.angle_beta   90.00
_cell.angle_gamma   90.00
#
_symmetry.space_group_name_H-M   'P 1'
#
loop_
_entity.id
_entity.type
_entity.pdbx_description
1 polymer ?
#
loop_
_entity_poly.entity_id
_entity_poly.type
_entity_poly.pdbx_seq_one_letter_code
_entity_poly.pdbx_strand_id
1 'polypeptide(L)'
;MYGISAVRYDARQGPCISEVLMGLLAADGRCWESAPVPVPLVEVVDRLLEGDPIVAVRAGPRGTLVHGAPACLQVQDSRHGGWDECISFPEDGNAPALHDLPMF
;
A
#
# COMPACT_ATOMS: atom_id res chain seq x y z
N MET A 1 7.64 -2.40 10.40
CA MET A 1 6.36 -2.48 9.65
C MET A 1 6.37 -1.39 8.60
N TYR A 2 6.12 -1.73 7.35
CA TYR A 2 6.07 -0.75 6.28
C TYR A 2 4.68 -0.15 6.15
N GLY A 3 4.61 1.10 5.72
CA GLY A 3 3.37 1.83 5.51
C GLY A 3 3.29 2.39 4.11
N ILE A 4 2.15 2.21 3.44
CA ILE A 4 1.85 2.82 2.15
C ILE A 4 0.92 4.02 2.37
N SER A 5 1.34 5.21 1.94
CA SER A 5 0.59 6.45 2.16
C SER A 5 -0.05 7.05 0.91
N ALA A 6 0.34 6.60 -0.29
CA ALA A 6 -0.20 7.06 -1.56
C ALA A 6 0.09 6.03 -2.66
N VAL A 7 -0.68 6.08 -3.74
CA VAL A 7 -0.53 5.17 -4.89
C VAL A 7 -0.44 5.93 -6.20
N ARG A 8 0.21 5.35 -7.21
CA ARG A 8 0.22 5.84 -8.58
C ARG A 8 -0.29 4.75 -9.49
N TYR A 9 -1.17 5.13 -10.43
CA TYR A 9 -1.72 4.20 -11.41
C TYR A 9 -1.04 4.34 -12.77
N ASP A 10 -0.85 3.24 -13.48
CA ASP A 10 -0.40 3.22 -14.88
C ASP A 10 -1.53 3.72 -15.79
N ALA A 11 -1.34 4.91 -16.39
CA ALA A 11 -2.31 5.50 -17.30
C ALA A 11 -2.57 4.69 -18.59
N ARG A 12 -1.72 3.71 -18.93
CA ARG A 12 -1.78 2.96 -20.19
C ARG A 12 -2.56 1.64 -20.09
N GLN A 13 -2.72 1.07 -18.89
CA GLN A 13 -3.23 -0.29 -18.70
C GLN A 13 -4.55 -0.37 -17.90
N GLY A 14 -5.18 0.77 -17.61
CA GLY A 14 -6.34 0.85 -16.71
C GLY A 14 -5.88 1.10 -15.26
N PRO A 15 -6.74 0.93 -14.24
CA PRO A 15 -6.39 1.23 -12.85
C PRO A 15 -5.47 0.14 -12.25
N CYS A 16 -4.25 0.03 -12.79
CA CYS A 16 -3.19 -0.82 -12.27
C CYS A 16 -2.20 0.05 -11.49
N ILE A 17 -1.87 -0.32 -10.26
CA ILE A 17 -0.90 0.43 -9.46
C ILE A 17 0.49 0.19 -10.04
N SER A 18 1.21 1.26 -10.41
CA SER A 18 2.60 1.16 -10.85
C SER A 18 3.58 1.37 -9.71
N GLU A 19 3.27 2.31 -8.80
CA GLU A 19 4.14 2.70 -7.69
C GLU A 19 3.32 3.07 -6.46
N VAL A 20 3.98 3.01 -5.30
CA VAL A 20 3.43 3.44 -4.02
C VAL A 20 4.40 4.38 -3.32
N LEU A 21 3.91 5.27 -2.47
CA LEU A 21 4.77 5.91 -1.47
C LEU A 21 4.83 5.01 -0.24
N MET A 22 5.99 4.37 -0.04
CA MET A 22 6.23 3.46 1.07
C MET A 22 7.29 4.02 2.02
N GLY A 23 6.97 4.01 3.31
CA GLY A 23 7.88 4.38 4.40
C GLY A 23 7.96 3.30 5.47
N LEU A 24 8.82 3.51 6.46
CA LEU A 24 8.92 2.64 7.64
C LEU A 24 8.22 3.33 8.81
N LEU A 25 7.27 2.64 9.44
CA LEU A 25 6.62 3.12 10.66
C LEU A 25 7.52 2.87 11.87
N ALA A 26 7.56 3.84 12.79
CA ALA A 26 8.16 3.65 14.10
C ALA A 26 7.47 2.51 14.86
N ALA A 27 8.13 1.99 15.89
CA ALA A 27 7.64 0.83 16.65
C ALA A 27 6.23 1.02 17.25
N ASP A 28 5.81 2.26 17.53
CA ASP A 28 4.48 2.58 18.05
C ASP A 28 3.41 2.80 16.96
N GLY A 29 3.81 2.80 15.68
CA GLY A 29 2.95 3.00 14.51
C GLY A 29 2.43 4.43 14.31
N ARG A 30 2.86 5.41 15.12
CA ARG A 30 2.26 6.75 15.14
C ARG A 30 2.99 7.79 14.30
N CYS A 31 4.23 7.50 13.90
CA CYS A 31 5.04 8.34 13.03
C CYS A 31 5.90 7.50 12.09
N TRP A 32 6.51 8.18 11.12
CA TRP A 32 7.48 7.59 10.22
C TRP A 32 8.84 7.54 10.91
N GLU A 33 9.43 6.36 10.98
CA GLU A 33 10.85 6.18 11.28
C GLU A 33 11.70 6.48 10.04
N SER A 34 11.24 6.03 8.87
CA SER A 34 11.76 6.45 7.56
C SER A 34 10.64 7.05 6.73
N ALA A 35 10.88 8.23 6.16
CA ALA A 35 9.90 8.94 5.36
C ALA A 35 9.48 8.12 4.12
N PRO A 36 8.21 8.22 3.67
CA PRO A 36 7.77 7.54 2.47
C PRO A 36 8.50 7.99 1.22
N VAL A 37 8.93 7.03 0.40
CA VAL A 37 9.54 7.26 -0.92
C VAL A 37 8.79 6.46 -1.99
N PRO A 38 8.85 6.88 -3.26
CA PRO A 38 8.30 6.08 -4.36
C PRO A 38 8.99 4.72 -4.44
N VAL A 39 8.20 3.66 -4.47
CA VAL A 39 8.63 2.27 -4.60
C VAL A 39 7.77 1.59 -5.68
N PRO A 40 8.37 0.87 -6.66
CA PRO A 40 7.62 0.10 -7.64
C PRO A 40 6.73 -0.96 -6.99
N LEU A 41 5.55 -1.22 -7.55
CA LEU A 41 4.63 -2.23 -7.00
C LEU A 41 5.29 -3.63 -6.87
N VAL A 42 6.15 -4.02 -7.82
CA VAL A 42 6.86 -5.31 -7.77
C VAL A 42 7.67 -5.48 -6.47
N GLU A 43 8.31 -4.41 -6.01
CA GLU A 43 9.12 -4.43 -4.80
C GLU A 43 8.26 -4.53 -3.51
N VAL A 44 7.00 -4.06 -3.58
CA VAL A 44 6.01 -4.25 -2.52
C VAL A 44 5.54 -5.70 -2.48
N VAL A 45 5.31 -6.30 -3.65
CA VAL A 45 4.91 -7.71 -3.78
C VAL A 45 6.00 -8.63 -3.25
N ASP A 46 7.26 -8.40 -3.62
CA ASP A 46 8.40 -9.17 -3.12
C ASP A 46 8.46 -9.17 -1.58
N ARG A 47 8.29 -7.99 -0.96
CA ARG A 47 8.23 -7.87 0.51
C ARG A 47 7.07 -8.65 1.13
N LEU A 48 5.87 -8.61 0.53
CA LEU A 48 4.74 -9.39 1.01
C LEU A 48 5.03 -10.90 0.93
N LEU A 49 5.69 -11.36 -0.13
CA LEU A 49 6.11 -12.76 -0.29
C LEU A 49 7.19 -13.17 0.72
N GLU A 50 8.08 -12.24 1.10
CA GLU A 50 9.06 -12.41 2.17
C GLU A 50 8.43 -12.40 3.59
N GLY A 51 7.16 -12.02 3.69
CA GLY A 51 6.40 -11.99 4.95
C GLY A 51 6.46 -10.66 5.69
N ASP A 52 6.93 -9.59 5.04
CA ASP A 52 6.97 -8.26 5.64
C ASP A 52 5.56 -7.68 5.82
N PRO A 53 5.21 -7.18 7.02
CA PRO A 53 3.93 -6.54 7.25
C PRO A 53 3.90 -5.15 6.61
N ILE A 54 2.95 -4.97 5.68
CA ILE A 54 2.67 -3.71 4.98
C ILE A 54 1.24 -3.27 5.29
N VAL A 55 1.04 -2.01 5.68
CA VAL A 55 -0.29 -1.44 6.01
C VAL A 55 -0.57 -0.19 5.19
N ALA A 56 -1.85 0.12 4.95
CA ALA A 56 -2.26 1.42 4.43
C ALA A 56 -2.20 2.46 5.56
N VAL A 57 -1.72 3.66 5.25
CA VAL A 57 -1.46 4.71 6.24
C VAL A 57 -2.07 6.03 5.79
N ARG A 58 -2.76 6.70 6.71
CA ARG A 58 -3.31 8.05 6.54
C ARG A 58 -2.87 8.97 7.68
N ALA A 59 -2.80 10.27 7.40
CA ALA A 59 -2.74 11.27 8.47
C ALA A 59 -4.00 11.22 9.34
N GLY A 60 -3.82 10.94 10.62
CA GLY A 60 -4.82 11.01 11.66
C GLY A 60 -4.98 12.41 12.25
N PRO A 61 -5.92 12.56 13.20
CA PRO A 61 -6.09 13.81 13.95
C PRO A 61 -4.78 14.23 14.63
N ARG A 62 -4.51 15.54 14.66
CA ARG A 62 -3.34 16.14 15.32
C ARG A 62 -1.98 15.68 14.77
N GLY A 63 -1.92 15.24 13.51
CA GLY A 63 -0.66 14.90 12.83
C GLY A 63 -0.09 13.52 13.19
N THR A 64 -0.87 12.68 13.87
CA THR A 64 -0.52 11.27 14.09
C THR A 64 -0.76 10.45 12.82
N LEU A 65 -0.19 9.25 12.72
CA LEU A 65 -0.54 8.30 11.67
C LEU A 65 -1.64 7.35 12.18
N VAL A 66 -2.56 7.00 11.28
CA VAL A 66 -3.54 5.93 11.46
C VAL A 66 -3.31 4.91 10.37
N HIS A 67 -3.30 3.63 10.72
CA HIS A 67 -3.05 2.55 9.79
C HIS A 67 -4.06 1.41 9.94
N GLY A 68 -4.24 0.66 8.86
CA GLY A 68 -5.20 -0.43 8.79
C GLY A 68 -4.63 -1.80 9.09
N ALA A 69 -5.37 -2.82 8.68
CA ALA A 69 -4.93 -4.20 8.68
C ALA A 69 -3.80 -4.43 7.64
N PRO A 70 -2.96 -5.47 7.81
CA PRO A 70 -1.95 -5.82 6.83
C PRO A 70 -2.53 -6.08 5.44
N ALA A 71 -1.78 -5.68 4.42
CA ALA A 71 -2.09 -5.97 3.03
C ALA A 71 -2.00 -7.48 2.76
N CYS A 72 -2.76 -7.92 1.76
CA CYS A 72 -2.66 -9.23 1.16
C CYS A 72 -2.24 -9.10 -0.30
N LEU A 73 -1.44 -10.05 -0.78
CA LEU A 73 -1.22 -10.25 -2.21
C LEU A 73 -2.57 -10.60 -2.86
N GLN A 74 -2.91 -9.86 -3.91
CA GLN A 74 -4.07 -10.13 -4.74
C GLN A 74 -3.58 -10.54 -6.13
N VAL A 75 -4.05 -11.68 -6.61
CA VAL A 75 -3.76 -12.16 -7.98
C VAL A 75 -5.08 -12.18 -8.73
N GLN A 76 -5.13 -11.54 -9.89
CA GLN A 76 -6.32 -11.47 -10.73
C GLN A 76 -6.02 -11.83 -12.19
N ASP A 77 -7.02 -12.32 -12.91
CA ASP A 77 -6.91 -12.62 -14.33
C ASP A 77 -6.72 -11.31 -15.11
N SER A 78 -5.64 -11.23 -15.88
CA SER A 78 -5.33 -10.07 -16.69
C SER A 78 -6.21 -10.07 -17.92
N ARG A 79 -6.64 -8.88 -18.36
CA ARG A 79 -7.47 -8.73 -19.58
C ARG A 79 -6.79 -9.23 -20.86
N HIS A 80 -5.52 -9.63 -20.80
CA HIS A 80 -4.71 -10.10 -21.92
C HIS A 80 -4.29 -11.58 -21.81
N GLY A 81 -4.91 -12.36 -20.90
CA GLY A 81 -4.68 -13.81 -20.81
C GLY A 81 -3.47 -14.22 -19.97
N GLY A 82 -3.17 -13.45 -18.92
CA GLY A 82 -2.14 -13.74 -17.91
C GLY A 82 -2.65 -13.49 -16.49
N TRP A 83 -1.77 -13.44 -15.50
CA TRP A 83 -2.12 -13.09 -14.11
C TRP A 83 -1.45 -11.76 -13.73
N ASP A 84 -2.22 -10.83 -13.18
CA ASP A 84 -1.70 -9.58 -12.64
C ASP A 84 -1.63 -9.69 -11.11
N GLU A 85 -0.46 -9.42 -10.56
CA GLU A 85 -0.22 -9.34 -9.12
C GLU A 85 -0.42 -7.90 -8.65
N CYS A 86 -1.16 -7.75 -7.55
CA CYS A 86 -1.48 -6.47 -6.94
C CYS A 86 -1.57 -6.61 -5.42
N ILE A 87 -1.89 -5.53 -4.73
CA ILE A 87 -2.11 -5.50 -3.29
C ILE A 87 -3.58 -5.18 -2.98
N SER A 88 -4.08 -5.78 -1.92
CA SER A 88 -5.39 -5.48 -1.36
C SER A 88 -5.28 -5.26 0.14
N PHE A 89 -6.14 -4.41 0.69
CA PHE A 89 -6.29 -4.27 2.13
C PHE A 89 -7.67 -4.83 2.54
N PRO A 90 -7.78 -5.57 3.65
CA PRO A 90 -9.08 -5.96 4.19
C PRO A 90 -9.94 -4.73 4.45
N GLU A 91 -11.22 -4.79 4.09
CA GLU A 91 -12.17 -3.74 4.44
C GLU A 91 -12.53 -3.85 5.92
N ASP A 92 -11.93 -3.01 6.75
CA ASP A 92 -12.31 -2.82 8.15
C ASP A 92 -12.78 -1.37 8.32
N GLY A 93 -14.02 -1.19 8.79
CA GLY A 93 -14.84 0.01 8.57
C GLY A 93 -14.34 1.33 9.16
N ASN A 94 -13.22 1.33 9.89
CA ASN A 94 -12.56 2.55 10.39
C ASN A 94 -11.05 2.64 10.07
N ALA A 95 -10.51 1.64 9.36
CA ALA A 95 -9.12 1.57 8.96
C ALA A 95 -8.93 2.10 7.54
N PRO A 96 -7.79 2.74 7.23
CA PRO A 96 -7.44 3.07 5.85
C PRO A 96 -7.40 1.82 4.97
N ALA A 97 -8.08 1.87 3.81
CA ALA A 97 -7.98 0.90 2.74
C ALA A 97 -7.33 1.50 1.49
N LEU A 98 -7.11 0.68 0.44
CA LEU A 98 -6.43 1.11 -0.79
C LEU A 98 -7.10 2.32 -1.45
N HIS A 99 -8.43 2.35 -1.46
CA HIS A 99 -9.22 3.40 -2.10
C HIS A 99 -9.25 4.72 -1.30
N ASP A 100 -8.84 4.70 -0.04
CA ASP A 100 -8.70 5.90 0.79
C ASP A 100 -7.37 6.62 0.57
N LEU A 101 -6.42 5.96 -0.11
CA LEU A 101 -5.10 6.51 -0.32
C LEU A 101 -5.11 7.55 -1.44
N PRO A 102 -4.47 8.71 -1.23
CA PRO A 102 -4.32 9.72 -2.27
C PRO A 102 -3.44 9.22 -3.42
N MET A 103 -3.58 9.87 -4.58
CA MET A 103 -2.67 9.68 -5.71
C MET A 103 -1.48 10.65 -5.66
N PHE A 104 -0.35 10.30 -6.29
CA PHE A 104 0.86 11.13 -6.38
C PHE A 104 1.64 10.98 -7.70
#